data_AF-A0A523URA4-F1
#
_entry.id   AF-A0A523URA4-F1
#
_cell.length_a   1.000
_cell.length_b   1.000
_cell.length_c   1.000
_cell.angle_alpha   90.00
_cell.angle_beta   90.00
_cell.angle_gamma   90.00
#
_symmetry.space_group_name_H-M   'P 1'
#
loop_
_entity.id
_entity.type
_entity.pdbx_description
1 polymer ?
#
loop_
_entity_poly.entity_id
_entity_poly.type
_entity_poly.pdbx_seq_one_letter_code
_entity_poly.pdbx_strand_id
1 'polypeptide(L)'
;MDTECIQCGAKISPDKDDRFYSCPFCRSTLYIQEGRSLQHYYVPLKVVKKDLMSILSAWLAGNELHEDVTIVSTSLIYFPFWYFQFGGSENHLTPANSSEVEEINRIELPLVDLLPFSAKELGQSNLVEAQFLHDVSLEKVVTATNTSPDRLVSSSLIHLPLWTVAYTYGTDPAIYTVVVEGTGGAVYANVIPAAPLKQLRAAYLSLGYGSLALFIVAGLASPNVWWRIGSFAVLVPIVFLVGKVVVDKYG
;
A
#
# COMPACT_ATOMS: atom_id res chain seq x y z
N MET A 1 -14.39 -30.46 -19.21
CA MET A 1 -15.25 -29.53 -20.00
C MET A 1 -14.35 -29.03 -21.10
N ASP A 2 -14.73 -29.19 -22.37
CA ASP A 2 -13.80 -28.90 -23.46
C ASP A 2 -13.72 -27.39 -23.67
N THR A 3 -12.50 -26.86 -23.73
CA THR A 3 -12.21 -25.45 -24.02
C THR A 3 -11.03 -25.38 -24.98
N GLU A 4 -10.76 -24.20 -25.52
CA GLU A 4 -9.66 -23.98 -26.47
C GLU A 4 -8.52 -23.25 -25.78
N CYS A 5 -7.29 -23.62 -26.10
CA CYS A 5 -6.11 -22.88 -25.66
C CYS A 5 -6.05 -21.54 -26.42
N ILE A 6 -6.13 -20.42 -25.71
CA ILE A 6 -6.06 -19.08 -26.32
C ILE A 6 -4.72 -18.76 -27.01
N GLN A 7 -3.66 -19.55 -26.77
CA GLN A 7 -2.36 -19.34 -27.39
C GLN A 7 -2.21 -20.05 -28.74
N CYS A 8 -2.72 -21.28 -28.88
CA CYS A 8 -2.51 -22.10 -30.08
C CYS A 8 -3.80 -22.64 -30.73
N GLY A 9 -4.97 -22.40 -30.14
CA GLY A 9 -6.26 -22.88 -30.63
C GLY A 9 -6.49 -24.37 -30.45
N ALA A 10 -5.59 -25.10 -29.78
CA ALA A 10 -5.78 -26.52 -29.53
C ALA A 10 -6.97 -26.76 -28.57
N LYS A 11 -7.80 -27.75 -28.89
CA LYS A 11 -8.84 -28.23 -27.96
C LYS A 11 -8.17 -28.93 -26.78
N ILE A 12 -8.55 -28.49 -25.59
CA ILE A 12 -8.05 -29.00 -24.31
C ILE A 12 -9.23 -29.40 -23.44
N SER A 13 -9.05 -30.46 -22.65
CA SER A 13 -10.07 -30.96 -21.72
C SER A 13 -9.47 -31.01 -20.31
N PRO A 14 -9.41 -29.87 -19.60
CA PRO A 14 -9.00 -29.84 -18.20
C PRO A 14 -9.99 -30.62 -17.32
N ASP A 15 -9.49 -31.22 -16.24
CA ASP A 15 -10.34 -31.78 -15.19
C ASP A 15 -11.15 -30.67 -14.51
N LYS A 16 -12.35 -31.00 -13.99
CA LYS A 16 -13.29 -29.99 -13.48
C LYS A 16 -12.76 -29.18 -12.29
N ASP A 17 -11.82 -29.75 -11.55
CA ASP A 17 -11.21 -29.12 -10.37
C ASP A 17 -9.89 -28.43 -10.70
N ASP A 18 -9.35 -28.62 -11.92
CA ASP A 18 -8.09 -28.03 -12.34
C ASP A 18 -8.30 -26.58 -12.78
N ARG A 19 -8.01 -25.65 -11.88
CA ARG A 19 -7.91 -24.22 -12.20
C ARG A 19 -6.65 -23.86 -12.98
N PHE A 20 -5.64 -24.73 -12.97
CA PHE A 20 -4.35 -24.51 -13.62
C PHE A 20 -4.10 -25.62 -14.64
N TYR A 21 -3.88 -25.25 -15.89
CA TYR A 21 -3.69 -26.21 -16.98
C TYR A 21 -2.48 -25.86 -17.84
N SER A 22 -1.54 -26.79 -18.00
CA SER A 22 -0.41 -26.64 -18.93
C SER A 22 -0.78 -27.25 -20.29
N CYS A 23 -0.81 -26.44 -21.34
CA CYS A 23 -1.18 -26.93 -22.67
C CYS A 23 -0.12 -27.92 -23.22
N PRO A 24 -0.48 -29.15 -23.60
CA PRO A 24 0.49 -30.13 -24.10
C PRO A 24 1.04 -29.79 -25.50
N PHE A 25 0.38 -28.88 -26.22
CA PHE A 25 0.75 -28.52 -27.59
C PHE A 25 1.75 -27.36 -27.66
N CYS A 26 1.43 -26.24 -27.03
CA CYS A 26 2.27 -25.03 -27.08
C CYS A 26 3.01 -24.75 -25.76
N ARG A 27 2.75 -25.53 -24.71
CA ARG A 27 3.36 -25.40 -23.38
C ARG A 27 3.04 -24.08 -22.64
N SER A 28 2.00 -23.35 -23.05
CA SER A 28 1.50 -22.21 -22.28
C SER A 28 0.81 -22.67 -20.99
N THR A 29 0.97 -21.91 -19.91
CA THR A 29 0.21 -22.09 -18.67
C THR A 29 -1.09 -21.28 -18.72
N LEU A 30 -2.21 -21.97 -18.54
CA LEU A 30 -3.55 -21.40 -18.62
C LEU A 30 -4.23 -21.45 -17.26
N TYR A 31 -4.93 -20.36 -16.91
CA TYR A 31 -5.89 -20.34 -15.82
C TYR A 31 -7.29 -20.64 -16.37
N ILE A 32 -7.98 -21.59 -15.76
CA ILE A 32 -9.32 -22.00 -16.17
C ILE A 32 -10.35 -21.49 -15.17
N GLN A 33 -11.30 -20.66 -15.64
CA GLN A 33 -12.44 -20.19 -14.85
C GLN A 33 -13.70 -20.23 -15.71
N GLU A 34 -14.72 -20.94 -15.24
CA GLU A 34 -16.03 -21.05 -15.91
C GLU A 34 -15.95 -21.46 -17.39
N GLY A 35 -15.04 -22.40 -17.71
CA GLY A 35 -14.84 -22.91 -19.07
C GLY A 35 -14.01 -22.00 -19.99
N ARG A 36 -13.52 -20.86 -19.50
CA ARG A 36 -12.59 -19.99 -20.24
C ARG A 36 -11.15 -20.31 -19.88
N SER A 37 -10.26 -20.23 -20.86
CA SER A 37 -8.82 -20.28 -20.64
C SER A 37 -8.23 -18.86 -20.75
N LEU A 38 -7.43 -18.49 -19.75
CA LEU A 38 -6.75 -17.19 -19.66
C LEU A 38 -5.25 -17.42 -19.52
N GLN A 39 -4.43 -16.49 -20.02
CA GLN A 39 -2.98 -16.58 -19.79
C GLN A 39 -2.71 -16.39 -18.30
N HIS A 40 -1.74 -17.13 -17.79
CA HIS A 40 -1.39 -17.11 -16.38
C HIS A 40 0.10 -16.86 -16.19
N TYR A 41 0.41 -15.75 -15.53
CA TYR A 41 1.77 -15.29 -15.27
C TYR A 41 2.03 -15.05 -13.78
N TYR A 42 3.30 -14.92 -13.45
CA TYR A 42 3.74 -14.37 -12.17
C TYR A 42 4.90 -13.40 -12.37
N VAL A 43 5.09 -12.53 -11.38
CA VAL A 43 6.26 -11.66 -11.30
C VAL A 43 7.29 -12.27 -10.34
N PRO A 44 8.57 -12.39 -10.74
CA PRO A 44 9.59 -12.96 -9.87
C PRO A 44 9.91 -12.05 -8.69
N LEU A 45 10.04 -12.66 -7.50
CA LEU A 45 10.45 -11.96 -6.28
C LEU A 45 11.89 -11.41 -6.40
N LYS A 46 12.06 -10.11 -6.14
CA LYS A 46 13.38 -9.46 -6.02
C LYS A 46 13.65 -8.96 -4.60
N VAL A 47 12.63 -8.42 -3.94
CA VAL A 47 12.69 -7.96 -2.55
C VAL A 47 12.58 -9.16 -1.64
N VAL A 48 13.66 -9.47 -0.92
CA VAL A 48 13.69 -10.60 0.02
C VAL A 48 13.48 -10.10 1.45
N LYS A 49 13.20 -11.02 2.39
CA LYS A 49 12.88 -10.70 3.79
C LYS A 49 13.88 -9.75 4.47
N LYS A 50 15.17 -9.83 4.15
CA LYS A 50 16.22 -8.97 4.72
C LYS A 50 16.11 -7.51 4.30
N ASP A 51 15.43 -7.22 3.19
CA ASP A 51 15.31 -5.86 2.63
C ASP A 51 14.12 -5.11 3.28
N LEU A 52 13.16 -5.84 3.86
CA LEU A 52 11.90 -5.29 4.36
C LEU A 52 12.09 -4.21 5.43
N MET A 53 13.04 -4.39 6.35
CA MET A 53 13.28 -3.38 7.39
C MET A 53 13.75 -2.06 6.76
N SER A 54 14.70 -2.13 5.81
CA SER A 54 15.22 -0.94 5.14
C SER A 54 14.14 -0.23 4.32
N ILE A 55 13.30 -0.99 3.61
CA ILE A 55 12.19 -0.45 2.82
C ILE A 55 11.16 0.22 3.73
N LEU A 56 10.75 -0.47 4.80
CA LEU A 56 9.78 0.04 5.76
C LEU A 56 10.28 1.33 6.43
N SER A 57 11.52 1.35 6.92
CA SER A 57 12.11 2.54 7.54
C SER A 57 12.21 3.72 6.55
N ALA A 58 12.63 3.46 5.30
CA ALA A 58 12.71 4.51 4.28
C ALA A 58 11.33 5.07 3.92
N TRP A 59 10.31 4.21 3.80
CA TRP A 59 8.94 4.64 3.52
C TRP A 59 8.33 5.43 4.69
N LEU A 60 8.55 4.99 5.94
CA LEU A 60 8.13 5.73 7.12
C LEU A 60 8.80 7.12 7.16
N ALA A 61 10.11 7.19 6.95
CA ALA A 61 10.82 8.47 6.89
C ALA A 61 10.29 9.39 5.78
N GLY A 62 9.91 8.84 4.63
CA GLY A 62 9.25 9.59 3.55
C GLY A 62 7.86 10.13 3.90
N ASN A 63 7.23 9.59 4.95
CA ASN A 63 5.99 10.09 5.56
C ASN A 63 6.24 10.91 6.83
N GLU A 64 7.46 11.43 7.02
CA GLU A 64 7.88 12.24 8.18
C GLU A 64 7.79 11.48 9.52
N LEU A 65 7.93 10.15 9.47
CA LEU A 65 7.92 9.25 10.62
C LEU A 65 9.34 8.74 10.91
N HIS A 66 9.98 9.28 11.95
CA HIS A 66 11.40 9.05 12.28
C HIS A 66 11.66 8.29 13.59
N GLU A 67 10.62 7.75 14.25
CA GLU A 67 10.78 6.93 15.45
C GLU A 67 11.24 5.50 15.13
N ASP A 68 11.66 4.77 16.16
CA ASP A 68 12.08 3.38 16.05
C ASP A 68 10.94 2.48 15.54
N VAL A 69 11.26 1.57 14.62
CA VAL A 69 10.33 0.59 14.06
C VAL A 69 10.78 -0.83 14.38
N THR A 70 9.83 -1.69 14.77
CA THR A 70 10.09 -3.11 15.00
C THR A 70 9.11 -3.96 14.20
N ILE A 71 9.64 -4.85 13.36
CA ILE A 71 8.84 -5.82 12.61
C ILE A 71 8.42 -6.94 13.56
N VAL A 72 7.10 -7.14 13.68
CA VAL A 72 6.47 -8.20 14.49
C VAL A 72 6.36 -9.49 13.69
N SER A 73 5.91 -9.41 12.45
CA SER A 73 5.76 -10.57 11.56
C SER A 73 5.87 -10.20 10.09
N THR A 74 6.19 -11.19 9.27
CA THR A 74 6.31 -11.06 7.81
C THR A 74 5.72 -12.30 7.15
N SER A 75 4.88 -12.12 6.13
CA SER A 75 4.37 -13.20 5.28
C SER A 75 4.57 -12.85 3.82
N LEU A 76 5.05 -13.80 3.01
CA LEU A 76 5.12 -13.65 1.56
C LEU A 76 3.96 -14.41 0.93
N ILE A 77 3.19 -13.70 0.11
CA ILE A 77 2.12 -14.29 -0.69
C ILE A 77 2.28 -13.90 -2.15
N TYR A 78 1.88 -14.79 -3.05
CA TYR A 78 1.65 -14.47 -4.44
C TYR A 78 0.17 -14.14 -4.57
N PHE A 79 -0.14 -12.85 -4.71
CA PHE A 79 -1.51 -12.35 -4.74
C PHE A 79 -2.00 -12.18 -6.18
N PRO A 80 -3.23 -12.63 -6.50
CA PRO A 80 -3.73 -12.64 -7.87
C PRO A 80 -4.32 -11.29 -8.28
N PHE A 81 -4.02 -10.87 -9.51
CA PHE A 81 -4.58 -9.70 -10.16
C PHE A 81 -5.07 -10.06 -11.56
N TRP A 82 -6.21 -9.49 -11.94
CA TRP A 82 -6.62 -9.44 -13.34
C TRP A 82 -5.91 -8.29 -14.03
N TYR A 83 -5.29 -8.60 -15.17
CA TYR A 83 -4.64 -7.63 -16.03
C TYR A 83 -5.40 -7.53 -17.35
N PHE A 84 -5.90 -6.34 -17.63
CA PHE A 84 -6.67 -6.02 -18.83
C PHE A 84 -5.91 -5.03 -19.70
N GLN A 85 -5.72 -5.38 -20.97
CA GLN A 85 -5.10 -4.51 -21.96
C GLN A 85 -6.16 -4.04 -22.96
N PHE A 86 -6.30 -2.73 -23.11
CA PHE A 86 -7.26 -2.11 -24.03
C PHE A 86 -6.54 -1.36 -25.14
N GLY A 87 -7.02 -1.50 -26.38
CA GLY A 87 -6.44 -0.84 -27.54
C GLY A 87 -6.57 0.68 -27.44
N GLY A 88 -5.44 1.38 -27.30
CA GLY A 88 -5.38 2.84 -27.25
C GLY A 88 -5.81 3.46 -25.92
N SER A 89 -5.93 2.66 -24.86
CA SER A 89 -6.20 3.11 -23.49
C SER A 89 -5.11 2.61 -22.55
N GLU A 90 -5.10 3.09 -21.30
CA GLU A 90 -4.23 2.57 -20.26
C GLU A 90 -4.59 1.12 -19.90
N ASN A 91 -3.58 0.35 -19.49
CA ASN A 91 -3.78 -1.01 -19.01
C ASN A 91 -4.25 -0.98 -17.57
N HIS A 92 -5.12 -1.93 -17.19
CA HIS A 92 -5.70 -1.96 -15.86
C HIS A 92 -5.30 -3.23 -15.12
N LEU A 93 -4.80 -3.04 -13.91
CA LEU A 93 -4.53 -4.12 -12.96
C LEU A 93 -5.55 -4.01 -11.81
N THR A 94 -6.31 -5.07 -11.56
CA THR A 94 -7.28 -5.11 -10.45
C THR A 94 -7.09 -6.36 -9.60
N PRO A 95 -7.18 -6.28 -8.27
CA PRO A 95 -7.18 -7.45 -7.40
C PRO A 95 -8.21 -8.48 -7.85
N ALA A 96 -7.83 -9.76 -7.81
CA ALA A 96 -8.71 -10.90 -8.09
C ALA A 96 -9.11 -11.66 -6.82
N ASN A 97 -8.80 -11.12 -5.64
CA ASN A 97 -9.22 -11.62 -4.34
C ASN A 97 -9.35 -10.43 -3.36
N SER A 98 -9.97 -10.62 -2.20
CA SER A 98 -9.99 -9.67 -1.11
C SER A 98 -8.64 -9.61 -0.39
N SER A 99 -8.34 -8.43 0.16
CA SER A 99 -7.13 -8.15 0.94
C SER A 99 -7.50 -7.30 2.15
N GLU A 100 -6.76 -7.45 3.24
CA GLU A 100 -6.91 -6.61 4.43
C GLU A 100 -6.46 -5.16 4.17
N VAL A 101 -5.49 -4.99 3.27
CA VAL A 101 -4.99 -3.67 2.84
C VAL A 101 -5.68 -3.30 1.54
N GLU A 102 -6.49 -2.24 1.53
CA GLU A 102 -7.27 -1.81 0.36
C GLU A 102 -6.41 -1.04 -0.64
N GLU A 103 -5.30 -0.44 -0.21
CA GLU A 103 -4.39 0.32 -1.08
C GLU A 103 -3.74 -0.56 -2.15
N ILE A 104 -3.77 -1.89 -2.02
CA ILE A 104 -3.29 -2.77 -3.09
C ILE A 104 -4.07 -2.60 -4.41
N ASN A 105 -5.27 -2.02 -4.36
CA ASN A 105 -6.03 -1.63 -5.57
C ASN A 105 -5.31 -0.58 -6.41
N ARG A 106 -4.30 0.10 -5.85
CA ARG A 106 -3.47 1.11 -6.53
C ARG A 106 -2.13 0.56 -7.03
N ILE A 107 -1.90 -0.74 -6.89
CA ILE A 107 -0.69 -1.37 -7.41
C ILE A 107 -0.71 -1.28 -8.93
N GLU A 108 0.36 -0.72 -9.47
CA GLU A 108 0.65 -0.78 -10.89
C GLU A 108 1.52 -2.01 -11.18
N LEU A 109 1.37 -2.57 -12.37
CA LEU A 109 2.20 -3.70 -12.80
C LEU A 109 3.66 -3.21 -12.95
N PRO A 110 4.63 -3.80 -12.24
CA PRO A 110 6.03 -3.39 -12.40
C PRO A 110 6.51 -3.61 -13.83
N LEU A 111 7.38 -2.72 -14.32
CA LEU A 111 8.03 -2.85 -15.64
C LEU A 111 9.10 -3.96 -15.63
N VAL A 112 8.65 -5.20 -15.57
CA VAL A 112 9.49 -6.40 -15.53
C VAL A 112 8.95 -7.49 -16.43
N ASP A 113 9.81 -8.46 -16.75
CA ASP A 113 9.41 -9.63 -17.52
C ASP A 113 8.44 -10.50 -16.71
N LEU A 114 7.27 -10.72 -17.28
CA LEU A 114 6.28 -11.66 -16.76
C LEU A 114 6.72 -13.08 -17.10
N LEU A 115 6.78 -13.95 -16.09
CA LEU A 115 7.11 -15.35 -16.27
C LEU A 115 5.84 -16.19 -16.34
N PRO A 116 5.77 -17.21 -17.22
CA PRO A 116 4.66 -18.16 -17.21
C PRO A 116 4.51 -18.79 -15.82
N PHE A 117 3.27 -18.91 -15.34
CA PHE A 117 3.01 -19.47 -14.02
C PHE A 117 3.55 -20.90 -13.87
N SER A 118 4.17 -21.18 -12.72
CA SER A 118 4.68 -22.49 -12.32
C SER A 118 4.44 -22.73 -10.83
N ALA A 119 3.46 -23.57 -10.50
CA ALA A 119 3.16 -23.92 -9.10
C ALA A 119 4.35 -24.58 -8.38
N LYS A 120 5.24 -25.24 -9.13
CA LYS A 120 6.46 -25.88 -8.59
C LYS A 120 7.49 -24.85 -8.13
N GLU A 121 7.62 -23.74 -8.85
CA GLU A 121 8.59 -22.68 -8.53
C GLU A 121 8.10 -21.79 -7.39
N LEU A 122 6.79 -21.54 -7.31
CA LEU A 122 6.21 -20.61 -6.36
C LEU A 122 5.97 -21.19 -4.97
N GLY A 123 5.89 -22.52 -4.86
CA GLY A 123 5.52 -23.21 -3.61
C GLY A 123 4.06 -22.95 -3.26
N GLN A 124 3.22 -23.99 -3.39
CA GLN A 124 1.75 -23.88 -3.27
C GLN A 124 1.25 -23.20 -1.98
N SER A 125 2.02 -23.24 -0.88
CA SER A 125 1.62 -22.67 0.42
C SER A 125 1.48 -21.14 0.42
N ASN A 126 2.11 -20.44 -0.52
CA ASN A 126 2.12 -18.98 -0.56
C ASN A 126 1.21 -18.44 -1.68
N LEU A 127 0.52 -19.32 -2.41
CA LEU A 127 -0.32 -18.94 -3.53
C LEU A 127 -1.72 -18.58 -3.06
N VAL A 128 -2.17 -17.37 -3.41
CA VAL A 128 -3.56 -16.96 -3.20
C VAL A 128 -4.34 -17.19 -4.49
N GLU A 129 -5.44 -17.92 -4.40
CA GLU A 129 -6.31 -18.17 -5.55
C GLU A 129 -7.18 -16.95 -5.89
N ALA A 130 -7.53 -16.80 -7.17
CA ALA A 130 -8.49 -15.79 -7.59
C ALA A 130 -9.92 -16.20 -7.17
N GLN A 131 -10.58 -15.34 -6.41
CA GLN A 131 -11.97 -15.49 -5.97
C GLN A 131 -12.93 -14.62 -6.79
N PHE A 132 -12.47 -13.46 -7.25
CA PHE A 132 -13.29 -12.58 -8.08
C PHE A 132 -13.32 -13.09 -9.51
N LEU A 133 -14.52 -13.19 -10.08
CA LEU A 133 -14.72 -13.63 -11.45
C LEU A 133 -14.14 -12.61 -12.43
N HIS A 134 -13.52 -13.12 -13.49
CA HIS A 134 -12.97 -12.31 -14.57
C HIS A 134 -14.00 -11.31 -15.13
N ASP A 135 -15.21 -11.77 -15.46
CA ASP A 135 -16.20 -10.93 -16.15
C ASP A 135 -16.74 -9.80 -15.29
N VAL A 136 -16.98 -10.09 -14.01
CA VAL A 136 -17.40 -9.08 -13.03
C VAL A 136 -16.30 -8.02 -12.86
N SER A 137 -15.04 -8.47 -12.84
CA SER A 137 -13.89 -7.56 -12.72
C SER A 137 -13.70 -6.71 -13.97
N LEU A 138 -13.90 -7.29 -15.17
CA LEU A 138 -13.86 -6.59 -16.44
C LEU A 138 -14.97 -5.53 -16.55
N GLU A 139 -16.21 -5.90 -16.20
CA GLU A 139 -17.36 -4.97 -16.21
C GLU A 139 -17.12 -3.76 -15.29
N LYS A 140 -16.55 -4.00 -14.10
CA LYS A 140 -16.17 -2.92 -13.18
C LYS A 140 -15.16 -1.95 -13.80
N VAL A 141 -14.14 -2.47 -14.49
CA VAL A 141 -13.12 -1.64 -15.16
C VAL A 141 -13.71 -0.86 -16.33
N VAL A 142 -14.48 -1.52 -17.20
CA VAL A 142 -15.18 -0.91 -18.34
C VAL A 142 -16.07 0.24 -17.87
N THR A 143 -16.85 0.02 -16.81
CA THR A 143 -17.75 1.03 -16.24
C THR A 143 -16.99 2.19 -15.62
N ALA A 144 -15.94 1.91 -14.84
CA ALA A 144 -15.15 2.96 -14.17
C ALA A 144 -14.36 3.84 -15.15
N THR A 145 -13.93 3.28 -16.28
CA THR A 145 -13.07 3.96 -17.27
C THR A 145 -13.83 4.51 -18.47
N ASN A 146 -15.14 4.21 -18.56
CA ASN A 146 -15.97 4.53 -19.73
C ASN A 146 -15.35 4.04 -21.06
N THR A 147 -14.65 2.91 -21.02
CA THR A 147 -14.05 2.24 -22.19
C THR A 147 -15.04 1.23 -22.78
N SER A 148 -14.97 0.95 -24.08
CA SER A 148 -15.78 -0.11 -24.70
C SER A 148 -15.16 -1.50 -24.45
N PRO A 149 -15.95 -2.53 -24.09
CA PRO A 149 -15.49 -3.92 -24.01
C PRO A 149 -14.84 -4.41 -25.31
N ASP A 150 -15.29 -3.93 -26.47
CA ASP A 150 -14.77 -4.33 -27.79
C ASP A 150 -13.31 -3.91 -28.01
N ARG A 151 -12.80 -3.00 -27.18
CA ARG A 151 -11.39 -2.59 -27.21
C ARG A 151 -10.47 -3.50 -26.41
N LEU A 152 -11.01 -4.51 -25.71
CA LEU A 152 -10.21 -5.46 -24.96
C LEU A 152 -9.32 -6.26 -25.92
N VAL A 153 -8.01 -6.05 -25.82
CA VAL A 153 -7.00 -6.73 -26.64
C VAL A 153 -6.62 -8.06 -26.00
N SER A 154 -6.44 -8.08 -24.68
CA SER A 154 -6.14 -9.30 -23.95
C SER A 154 -6.47 -9.18 -22.46
N SER A 155 -6.69 -10.35 -21.85
CA SER A 155 -6.83 -10.53 -20.40
C SER A 155 -5.86 -11.57 -19.90
N SER A 156 -5.32 -11.39 -18.70
CA SER A 156 -4.44 -12.37 -18.07
C SER A 156 -4.62 -12.37 -16.55
N LEU A 157 -4.36 -13.51 -15.93
CA LEU A 157 -4.19 -13.61 -14.48
C LEU A 157 -2.69 -13.43 -14.17
N ILE A 158 -2.36 -12.50 -13.28
CA ILE A 158 -0.98 -12.25 -12.86
C ILE A 158 -0.88 -12.41 -11.35
N HIS A 159 0.06 -13.22 -10.89
CA HIS A 159 0.41 -13.33 -9.48
C HIS A 159 1.59 -12.41 -9.15
N LEU A 160 1.35 -11.44 -8.27
CA LEU A 160 2.39 -10.53 -7.78
C LEU A 160 2.91 -10.99 -6.41
N PRO A 161 4.23 -11.00 -6.19
CA PRO A 161 4.79 -11.28 -4.88
C PRO A 161 4.53 -10.08 -3.97
N LEU A 162 3.79 -10.28 -2.88
CA LEU A 162 3.48 -9.26 -1.89
C LEU A 162 3.95 -9.73 -0.52
N TRP A 163 4.68 -8.86 0.20
CA TRP A 163 5.01 -9.06 1.59
C TRP A 163 4.00 -8.34 2.48
N THR A 164 3.28 -9.09 3.31
CA THR A 164 2.53 -8.51 4.42
C THR A 164 3.47 -8.36 5.61
N VAL A 165 3.64 -7.14 6.11
CA VAL A 165 4.54 -6.81 7.21
C VAL A 165 3.74 -6.16 8.34
N ALA A 166 3.70 -6.83 9.49
CA ALA A 166 3.15 -6.27 10.71
C ALA A 166 4.29 -5.64 11.54
N TYR A 167 4.10 -4.43 12.04
CA TYR A 167 5.12 -3.69 12.78
C TYR A 167 4.54 -2.82 13.90
N THR A 168 5.38 -2.49 14.88
CA THR A 168 5.12 -1.46 15.90
C THR A 168 6.01 -0.24 15.62
N TYR A 169 5.57 0.94 16.06
CA TYR A 169 6.25 2.20 15.77
C TYR A 169 6.36 3.09 17.02
N GLY A 170 7.58 3.52 17.32
CA GLY A 170 7.92 4.30 18.51
C GLY A 170 7.43 3.63 19.79
N THR A 171 6.73 4.40 20.62
CA THR A 171 6.11 3.92 21.85
C THR A 171 4.63 3.54 21.67
N ASP A 172 4.10 3.54 20.45
CA ASP A 172 2.70 3.18 20.20
C ASP A 172 2.52 1.65 20.33
N PRO A 173 1.62 1.17 21.20
CA PRO A 173 1.35 -0.26 21.35
C PRO A 173 0.56 -0.86 20.17
N ALA A 174 0.03 -0.04 19.25
CA ALA A 174 -0.71 -0.51 18.09
C ALA A 174 0.20 -1.29 17.11
N ILE A 175 -0.35 -2.34 16.53
CA ILE A 175 0.28 -3.08 15.43
C ILE A 175 -0.29 -2.53 14.14
N TYR A 176 0.59 -2.08 13.26
CA TYR A 176 0.28 -1.61 11.92
C TYR A 176 0.63 -2.68 10.90
N THR A 177 -0.13 -2.74 9.81
CA THR A 177 0.12 -3.66 8.71
C THR A 177 0.36 -2.87 7.43
N VAL A 178 1.46 -3.18 6.76
CA VAL A 178 1.73 -2.71 5.39
C VAL A 178 1.86 -3.90 4.44
N VAL A 179 1.62 -3.63 3.16
CA VAL A 179 1.97 -4.51 2.05
C VAL A 179 3.15 -3.90 1.31
N VAL A 180 4.21 -4.68 1.12
CA VAL A 180 5.38 -4.30 0.31
C VAL A 180 5.37 -5.13 -0.97
N GLU A 181 5.37 -4.47 -2.11
CA GLU A 181 5.46 -5.09 -3.43
C GLU A 181 6.86 -5.71 -3.62
N GLY A 182 6.88 -6.97 -4.04
CA GLY A 182 8.05 -7.85 -3.98
C GLY A 182 9.11 -7.65 -5.06
N THR A 183 8.96 -6.66 -5.95
CA THR A 183 9.86 -6.44 -7.09
C THR A 183 10.60 -5.10 -6.99
N GLY A 184 9.84 -4.02 -6.80
CA GLY A 184 10.30 -2.65 -6.68
C GLY A 184 10.25 -2.11 -5.25
N GLY A 185 9.56 -2.79 -4.33
CA GLY A 185 9.53 -2.39 -2.92
C GLY A 185 8.56 -1.25 -2.61
N ALA A 186 7.59 -0.98 -3.50
CA ALA A 186 6.52 -0.01 -3.22
C ALA A 186 5.70 -0.46 -2.01
N VAL A 187 5.34 0.47 -1.12
CA VAL A 187 4.67 0.18 0.14
C VAL A 187 3.25 0.76 0.14
N TYR A 188 2.29 -0.06 0.59
CA TYR A 188 0.86 0.23 0.61
C TYR A 188 0.30 -0.03 2.02
N ALA A 189 -0.49 0.90 2.55
CA ALA A 189 -1.06 0.78 3.90
C ALA A 189 -2.35 1.58 4.07
N ASN A 190 -3.34 1.01 4.75
CA ASN A 190 -4.61 1.69 5.06
C ASN A 190 -4.40 2.79 6.12
N VAL A 191 -3.59 2.46 7.12
CA VAL A 191 -3.40 3.27 8.31
C VAL A 191 -1.92 3.31 8.63
N ILE A 192 -1.42 4.52 8.83
CA ILE A 192 -0.05 4.77 9.29
C ILE A 192 -0.09 5.36 10.70
N PRO A 193 0.99 5.20 11.50
CA PRO A 193 1.11 5.88 12.77
C PRO A 193 0.89 7.38 12.60
N ALA A 194 0.13 7.99 13.52
CA ALA A 194 0.04 9.43 13.53
C ALA A 194 1.44 9.99 13.83
N ALA A 195 1.90 10.94 13.03
CA ALA A 195 3.08 11.71 13.39
C ALA A 195 2.93 12.24 14.83
N PRO A 196 4.03 12.44 15.58
CA PRO A 196 4.01 12.94 16.96
C PRO A 196 3.47 14.38 17.12
N LEU A 197 2.65 14.85 16.17
CA LEU A 197 1.75 16.00 16.24
C LEU A 197 0.95 16.04 17.54
N LYS A 198 0.65 14.92 18.21
CA LYS A 198 -0.03 14.95 19.52
C LYS A 198 0.84 15.58 20.60
N GLN A 199 2.14 15.28 20.62
CA GLN A 199 3.07 15.87 21.58
C GLN A 199 3.36 17.33 21.24
N LEU A 200 3.57 17.64 19.95
CA LEU A 200 3.69 19.02 19.45
C LEU A 200 2.44 19.85 19.78
N ARG A 201 1.23 19.33 19.52
CA ARG A 201 -0.03 20.03 19.81
C ARG A 201 -0.22 20.25 21.31
N ALA A 202 0.12 19.28 22.15
CA ALA A 202 0.10 19.47 23.60
C ALA A 202 1.12 20.54 24.05
N ALA A 203 2.33 20.53 23.49
CA ALA A 203 3.36 21.54 23.75
C ALA A 203 2.92 22.94 23.29
N TYR A 204 2.36 23.08 22.08
CA TYR A 204 1.83 24.35 21.59
C TYR A 204 0.63 24.85 22.39
N LEU A 205 -0.31 23.97 22.75
CA LEU A 205 -1.47 24.34 23.57
C LEU A 205 -1.04 24.79 24.97
N SER A 206 -0.13 24.05 25.62
CA SER A 206 0.40 24.43 26.94
C SER A 206 1.18 25.75 26.90
N LEU A 207 2.00 25.99 25.86
CA LEU A 207 2.67 27.27 25.66
C LEU A 207 1.66 28.41 25.42
N GLY A 208 0.64 28.17 24.59
CA GLY A 208 -0.40 29.15 24.29
C GLY A 208 -1.24 29.53 25.52
N TYR A 209 -1.76 28.53 26.24
CA TYR A 209 -2.53 28.79 27.46
C TYR A 209 -1.67 29.35 28.60
N GLY A 210 -0.43 28.85 28.74
CA GLY A 210 0.52 29.33 29.75
C GLY A 210 0.90 30.79 29.52
N SER A 211 1.21 31.16 28.28
CA SER A 211 1.50 32.56 27.93
C SER A 211 0.29 33.47 28.12
N LEU A 212 -0.91 33.06 27.69
CA LEU A 212 -2.13 33.81 27.91
C LEU A 212 -2.39 34.07 29.40
N ALA A 213 -2.29 33.05 30.25
CA ALA A 213 -2.44 33.20 31.68
C ALA A 213 -1.39 34.15 32.27
N LEU A 214 -0.13 34.06 31.83
CA LEU A 214 0.96 34.94 32.24
C LEU A 214 0.67 36.41 31.89
N PHE A 215 0.17 36.69 30.68
CA PHE A 215 -0.21 38.03 30.24
C PHE A 215 -1.40 38.58 31.04
N ILE A 216 -2.40 37.75 31.35
CA ILE A 216 -3.54 38.14 32.19
C ILE A 216 -3.06 38.51 33.60
N VAL A 217 -2.23 37.67 34.22
CA VAL A 217 -1.70 37.91 35.57
C VAL A 217 -0.83 39.16 35.60
N ALA A 218 0.10 39.32 34.65
CA ALA A 218 0.95 40.50 34.55
C ALA A 218 0.14 41.79 34.31
N GLY A 219 -0.91 41.71 33.49
CA GLY A 219 -1.84 42.81 33.23
C GLY A 219 -2.64 43.22 34.46
N LEU A 220 -3.16 42.25 35.23
CA LEU A 220 -3.93 42.50 36.45
C LEU A 220 -3.05 43.00 37.61
N ALA A 221 -1.83 42.47 37.76
CA ALA A 221 -0.89 42.85 38.81
C ALA A 221 -0.27 44.24 38.61
N SER A 222 -0.34 44.79 37.39
CA SER A 222 0.23 46.10 37.07
C SER A 222 -0.82 47.20 37.18
N PRO A 223 -0.71 48.12 38.15
CA PRO A 223 -1.71 49.17 38.40
C PRO A 223 -1.67 50.33 37.39
N ASN A 224 -0.56 50.49 36.66
CA ASN A 224 -0.36 51.58 35.69
C ASN A 224 -0.21 51.03 34.27
N VAL A 225 -0.79 51.72 33.28
CA VAL A 225 -0.72 51.37 31.86
C VAL A 225 0.72 51.28 31.34
N TRP A 226 1.64 52.12 31.81
CA TRP A 226 3.04 52.09 31.39
C TRP A 226 3.78 50.84 31.90
N TRP A 227 3.45 50.37 33.10
CA TRP A 227 3.97 49.11 33.65
C TRP A 227 3.39 47.88 32.93
N ARG A 228 2.16 47.96 32.42
CA ARG A 228 1.57 46.92 31.56
C ARG A 228 2.29 46.83 30.22
N ILE A 229 2.52 47.97 29.58
CA ILE A 229 3.26 48.02 28.31
C ILE A 229 4.68 47.49 28.49
N GLY A 230 5.38 47.90 29.56
CA GLY A 230 6.72 47.41 29.87
C GLY A 230 6.78 45.90 30.14
N SER A 231 5.85 45.36 30.93
CA SER A 231 5.80 43.91 31.20
C SER A 231 5.49 43.10 29.94
N PHE A 232 4.56 43.56 29.10
CA PHE A 232 4.26 42.88 27.84
C PHE A 232 5.42 42.94 26.84
N ALA A 233 6.12 44.08 26.75
CA ALA A 233 7.29 44.24 25.89
C ALA A 233 8.44 43.28 26.27
N VAL A 234 8.53 42.84 27.53
CA VAL A 234 9.51 41.84 28.00
C VAL A 234 9.00 40.41 27.82
N LEU A 235 7.73 40.15 28.12
CA LEU A 235 7.17 38.80 28.09
C LEU A 235 6.99 38.26 26.67
N VAL A 236 6.64 39.10 25.69
CA VAL A 236 6.46 38.67 24.30
C VAL A 236 7.74 38.05 23.70
N PRO A 237 8.93 38.70 23.78
CA PRO A 237 10.19 38.10 23.34
C PRO A 237 10.52 36.78 24.04
N ILE A 238 10.26 36.68 25.35
CA ILE A 238 10.54 35.47 26.13
C ILE A 238 9.67 34.31 25.65
N VAL A 239 8.36 34.53 25.50
CA VAL A 239 7.42 33.52 24.99
C VAL A 239 7.81 33.10 23.56
N PHE A 240 8.24 34.05 22.73
CA PHE A 240 8.70 33.76 21.38
C PHE A 240 9.97 32.89 21.36
N LEU A 241 10.97 33.21 22.18
CA LEU A 241 12.20 32.42 22.29
C LEU A 241 11.92 31.02 22.82
N VAL A 242 11.11 30.88 23.88
CA VAL A 242 10.70 29.58 24.42
C VAL A 242 9.93 28.78 23.36
N GLY A 243 9.02 29.42 22.62
CA GLY A 243 8.31 28.80 21.52
C GLY A 243 9.26 28.27 20.46
N LYS A 244 10.24 29.06 20.04
CA LYS A 244 11.26 28.64 19.07
C LYS A 244 12.04 27.43 19.57
N VAL A 245 12.48 27.40 20.83
CA VAL A 245 13.19 26.23 21.40
C VAL A 245 12.29 24.98 21.44
N VAL A 246 10.99 25.14 21.71
CA VAL A 246 10.05 24.01 21.66
C VAL A 246 9.87 23.51 20.23
N VAL A 247 9.77 24.41 19.24
CA VAL A 247 9.73 24.00 17.82
C VAL A 247 11.00 23.26 17.44
N ASP A 248 12.17 23.82 17.72
CA ASP A 248 13.47 23.23 17.34
C ASP A 248 13.74 21.88 18.05
N LYS A 249 13.03 21.58 19.15
CA LYS A 249 13.19 20.34 19.91
C LYS A 249 12.19 19.25 19.50
N TYR A 250 11.03 19.62 18.98
CA TYR A 250 9.92 18.68 18.72
C TYR A 250 9.45 18.65 17.27
N GLY A 251 9.90 19.57 16.41
CA GLY A 251 9.66 19.59 14.97
C GLY A 251 10.93 19.27 14.19
#